data_AF-A0A7S0Q2T6-F1
#
_entry.id   AF-A0A7S0Q2T6-F1
#
_cell.length_a   1.000
_cell.length_b   1.000
_cell.length_c   1.000
_cell.angle_alpha   90.00
_cell.angle_beta   90.00
_cell.angle_gamma   90.00
#
_symmetry.space_group_name_H-M   'P 1'
#
loop_
_entity.id
_entity.type
_entity.pdbx_description
1 polymer ?
#
loop_
_entity_poly.entity_id
_entity_poly.type
_entity_poly.pdbx_seq_one_letter_code
_entity_poly.pdbx_strand_id
1 'polypeptide(L)'
;NELKPNLLYGVFVLNQLKCSGTLEAVELMQRGYPSRIPYQTIHQRYKGYMPDFVQALEPAQFVEAIALAFGLSSADYQLGLHKIFLRAGKAMFLEELKDANIEEMVPIITEKIKFFERKKAARVVIE
;
A
#
# COMPACT_ATOMS: atom_id res chain seq x y z
N ASN A 1 44.98 -18.70 7.73
CA ASN A 1 43.59 -19.23 7.67
C ASN A 1 42.66 -18.33 8.44
N GLU A 2 41.98 -17.41 7.74
CA GLU A 2 41.01 -16.46 8.32
C GLU A 2 39.56 -16.96 8.27
N LEU A 3 39.34 -18.17 7.74
CA LEU A 3 38.03 -18.81 7.67
C LEU A 3 37.66 -19.38 9.04
N LYS A 4 37.11 -18.51 9.89
CA LYS A 4 36.51 -18.90 11.18
C LYS A 4 34.98 -18.85 11.08
N PRO A 5 34.27 -19.87 11.58
CA PRO A 5 32.81 -19.84 11.61
C PRO A 5 32.32 -18.65 12.45
N ASN A 6 31.19 -18.07 12.07
CA ASN A 6 30.54 -16.93 12.75
C ASN A 6 31.37 -15.64 12.84
N LEU A 7 32.44 -15.50 12.05
CA LEU A 7 33.21 -14.27 11.96
C LEU A 7 32.92 -13.56 10.63
N LEU A 8 32.37 -12.35 10.72
CA LEU A 8 32.08 -11.50 9.56
C LEU A 8 32.96 -10.25 9.58
N TYR A 9 33.65 -9.99 8.48
CA TYR A 9 34.41 -8.76 8.29
C TYR A 9 33.60 -7.79 7.46
N GLY A 10 33.17 -6.68 8.07
CA GLY A 10 32.23 -5.74 7.44
C GLY A 10 32.70 -5.20 6.08
N VAL A 11 34.01 -4.95 5.91
CA VAL A 11 34.58 -4.49 4.63
C VAL A 11 34.42 -5.53 3.53
N PHE A 12 34.64 -6.81 3.83
CA PHE A 12 34.47 -7.89 2.84
C PHE A 12 33.01 -8.13 2.50
N VAL A 13 32.12 -8.08 3.49
CA VAL A 13 30.66 -8.17 3.26
C VAL A 13 30.18 -7.00 2.38
N LEU A 14 30.61 -5.77 2.67
CA LEU A 14 30.24 -4.62 1.85
C LEU A 14 30.75 -4.74 0.41
N ASN A 15 31.99 -5.20 0.22
CA ASN A 15 32.51 -5.43 -1.13
C ASN A 15 31.73 -6.50 -1.88
N GLN A 16 31.35 -7.59 -1.19
CA GLN A 16 30.50 -8.63 -1.78
C GLN A 16 29.14 -8.05 -2.22
N LEU A 17 28.48 -7.25 -1.38
CA LEU A 17 27.19 -6.62 -1.69
C LEU A 17 27.26 -5.65 -2.88
N LYS A 18 28.39 -4.94 -3.04
CA LYS A 18 28.66 -4.11 -4.21
C LYS A 18 28.86 -4.95 -5.46
N CYS A 19 29.73 -5.96 -5.38
CA CYS A 19 30.04 -6.83 -6.54
C CYS A 19 28.84 -7.66 -6.99
N SER A 20 27.92 -8.02 -6.09
CA SER A 20 26.71 -8.77 -6.41
C SER A 20 25.58 -7.91 -6.99
N GLY A 21 25.73 -6.58 -7.03
CA GLY A 21 24.66 -5.67 -7.45
C GLY A 21 23.54 -5.52 -6.42
N THR A 22 23.74 -5.97 -5.17
CA THR A 22 22.69 -5.99 -4.16
C THR A 22 22.32 -4.58 -3.70
N LEU A 23 23.29 -3.66 -3.65
CA LEU A 23 23.01 -2.26 -3.28
C LEU A 23 22.14 -1.57 -4.35
N GLU A 24 22.45 -1.80 -5.61
CA GLU A 24 21.72 -1.29 -6.77
C GLU A 24 20.29 -1.86 -6.82
N ALA A 25 20.12 -3.15 -6.49
CA ALA A 25 18.81 -3.76 -6.37
C ALA A 25 17.98 -3.12 -5.24
N VAL A 26 18.59 -2.85 -4.08
CA VAL A 26 17.92 -2.14 -2.97
C VAL A 26 17.53 -0.73 -3.39
N GLU A 27 18.42 0.01 -4.06
CA GLU A 27 18.13 1.35 -4.55
C GLU A 27 16.98 1.35 -5.58
N LEU A 28 16.98 0.40 -6.52
CA LEU A 28 15.89 0.23 -7.47
C LEU A 28 14.56 -0.04 -6.76
N MET A 29 14.56 -0.89 -5.73
CA MET A 29 13.37 -1.18 -4.93
C MET A 29 12.86 0.06 -4.19
N GLN A 30 13.75 0.90 -3.64
CA GLN A 30 13.38 2.15 -2.98
C GLN A 30 12.72 3.16 -3.95
N ARG A 31 13.21 3.22 -5.19
CA ARG A 31 12.64 4.07 -6.24
C ARG A 31 11.38 3.50 -6.88
N GLY A 32 11.08 2.22 -6.66
CA GLY A 32 9.93 1.51 -7.21
C GLY A 32 8.75 1.38 -6.25
N TYR A 33 7.99 0.29 -6.44
CA TYR A 33 6.88 -0.12 -5.60
C TYR A 33 7.12 -1.57 -5.14
N PRO A 34 7.92 -1.78 -4.07
CA PRO A 34 8.37 -3.10 -3.67
C PRO A 34 7.24 -3.99 -3.15
N SER A 35 6.15 -3.40 -2.66
CA SER A 35 5.00 -4.13 -2.12
C SER A 35 3.80 -4.02 -3.06
N ARG A 36 3.12 -5.15 -3.28
CA ARG A 36 1.99 -5.26 -4.22
C ARG A 36 0.91 -6.13 -3.61
N ILE A 37 -0.31 -5.62 -3.53
CA ILE A 37 -1.40 -6.29 -2.81
C ILE A 37 -2.60 -6.44 -3.75
N PRO A 38 -3.13 -7.66 -3.93
CA PRO A 38 -4.39 -7.88 -4.64
C PRO A 38 -5.54 -7.13 -3.99
N TYR A 39 -6.37 -6.46 -4.80
CA TYR A 39 -7.58 -5.78 -4.32
C TYR A 39 -8.49 -6.71 -3.53
N GLN A 40 -8.57 -7.97 -3.96
CA GLN A 40 -9.32 -9.02 -3.29
C GLN A 40 -8.98 -9.15 -1.80
N THR A 41 -7.72 -8.98 -1.41
CA THR A 41 -7.26 -9.09 -0.01
C THR A 41 -7.99 -8.07 0.88
N ILE A 42 -8.12 -6.84 0.38
CA ILE A 42 -8.76 -5.74 1.10
C ILE A 42 -10.28 -5.89 1.02
N HIS A 43 -10.81 -6.30 -0.14
CA HIS A 43 -12.24 -6.53 -0.34
C HIS A 43 -12.80 -7.62 0.59
N GLN A 44 -12.14 -8.77 0.66
CA GLN A 44 -12.60 -9.89 1.49
C GLN A 44 -12.74 -9.50 2.97
N ARG A 45 -11.90 -8.57 3.42
CA ARG A 45 -11.89 -8.11 4.80
C ARG A 45 -12.95 -7.04 5.09
N TYR A 46 -13.10 -6.05 4.20
CA TYR A 46 -13.90 -4.87 4.52
C TYR A 46 -15.25 -4.82 3.80
N LYS A 47 -15.39 -5.43 2.62
CA LYS A 47 -16.55 -5.22 1.74
C LYS A 47 -17.87 -5.55 2.45
N GLY A 48 -17.95 -6.67 3.16
CA GLY A 48 -19.18 -7.11 3.83
C GLY A 48 -19.67 -6.20 4.97
N TYR A 49 -18.81 -5.31 5.47
CA TYR A 49 -19.15 -4.37 6.55
C TYR A 49 -19.49 -2.97 6.04
N MET A 50 -19.34 -2.73 4.75
CA MET A 50 -19.55 -1.41 4.16
C MET A 50 -21.01 -1.22 3.73
N PRO A 51 -21.52 0.01 3.68
CA PRO A 51 -22.84 0.29 3.12
C PRO A 51 -22.96 -0.14 1.65
N ASP A 52 -24.17 -0.46 1.18
CA ASP A 52 -24.41 -1.00 -0.17
C ASP A 52 -23.78 -0.16 -1.30
N PHE A 53 -23.86 1.17 -1.19
CA PHE A 53 -23.30 2.07 -2.20
C PHE A 53 -21.77 1.97 -2.31
N VAL A 54 -21.08 1.64 -1.20
CA VAL A 54 -19.64 1.40 -1.17
C VAL A 54 -19.30 0.02 -1.73
N GLN A 55 -20.14 -0.98 -1.44
CA GLN A 55 -19.97 -2.34 -1.96
C GLN A 55 -20.11 -2.42 -3.49
N ALA A 56 -20.88 -1.50 -4.07
CA ALA A 56 -21.10 -1.36 -5.52
C ALA A 56 -19.96 -0.65 -6.27
N LEU A 57 -18.96 -0.11 -5.56
CA LEU A 57 -17.83 0.57 -6.19
C LEU A 57 -16.92 -0.40 -6.95
N GLU A 58 -16.24 0.15 -7.96
CA GLU A 58 -15.18 -0.57 -8.65
C GLU A 58 -14.05 -0.94 -7.67
N PRO A 59 -13.43 -2.12 -7.82
CA PRO A 59 -12.46 -2.60 -6.83
C PRO A 59 -11.29 -1.66 -6.56
N ALA A 60 -10.81 -0.97 -7.59
CA ALA A 60 -9.73 0.01 -7.48
C ALA A 60 -10.15 1.22 -6.62
N GLN A 61 -11.36 1.75 -6.82
CA GLN A 61 -11.88 2.89 -6.06
C GLN A 61 -12.10 2.55 -4.58
N PHE A 62 -12.61 1.35 -4.30
CA PHE A 62 -12.78 0.87 -2.93
C PHE A 62 -11.44 0.78 -2.20
N VAL A 63 -10.42 0.19 -2.84
CA VAL A 63 -9.08 0.04 -2.26
C VAL A 63 -8.40 1.39 -2.08
N GLU A 64 -8.54 2.28 -3.04
CA GLU A 64 -8.05 3.66 -2.94
C GLU A 64 -8.66 4.41 -1.76
N ALA A 65 -9.97 4.32 -1.56
CA ALA A 65 -10.64 4.96 -0.44
C ALA A 65 -10.13 4.45 0.91
N ILE A 66 -9.88 3.14 1.03
CA ILE A 66 -9.29 2.55 2.23
C ILE A 66 -7.87 3.05 2.43
N ALA A 67 -7.03 3.04 1.40
CA ALA A 67 -5.66 3.55 1.49
C ALA A 67 -5.63 5.01 2.00
N LEU A 68 -6.52 5.85 1.47
CA LEU A 68 -6.63 7.26 1.87
C LEU A 68 -7.22 7.43 3.28
N ALA A 69 -8.13 6.54 3.71
CA ALA A 69 -8.65 6.54 5.08
C ALA A 69 -7.56 6.21 6.12
N PHE A 70 -6.58 5.38 5.74
CA PHE A 70 -5.39 5.06 6.54
C PHE A 70 -4.23 6.04 6.31
N GLY A 71 -4.49 7.20 5.70
CA GLY A 71 -3.51 8.29 5.61
C GLY A 71 -2.45 8.13 4.51
N LEU A 72 -2.61 7.18 3.58
CA LEU A 72 -1.73 7.13 2.40
C LEU A 72 -2.07 8.31 1.48
N SER A 73 -1.03 8.93 0.95
CA SER A 73 -1.16 9.94 -0.09
C SER A 73 -1.11 9.32 -1.48
N SER A 74 -1.54 10.04 -2.52
CA SER A 74 -1.45 9.58 -3.91
C SER A 74 -0.01 9.35 -4.39
N ALA A 75 1.01 9.85 -3.68
CA ALA A 75 2.42 9.58 -3.98
C ALA A 75 2.91 8.23 -3.42
N ASP A 76 2.17 7.68 -2.45
CA ASP A 76 2.53 6.47 -1.72
C ASP A 76 2.13 5.18 -2.44
N TYR A 77 1.21 5.28 -3.41
CA TYR A 77 0.71 4.12 -4.13
C TYR A 77 0.41 4.39 -5.61
N GLN A 78 0.28 3.31 -6.38
CA GLN A 78 -0.30 3.28 -7.71
C GLN A 78 -1.37 2.18 -7.77
N LEU A 79 -2.48 2.47 -8.44
CA LEU A 79 -3.54 1.49 -8.71
C LEU A 79 -3.23 0.80 -10.03
N GLY A 80 -3.04 -0.52 -9.98
CA GLY A 80 -2.96 -1.36 -11.17
C GLY A 80 -4.32 -1.94 -11.57
N LEU A 81 -4.30 -2.92 -12.46
CA LEU A 81 -5.53 -3.58 -12.91
C LEU A 81 -6.27 -4.32 -11.78
N HIS A 82 -5.53 -5.03 -10.93
CA HIS A 82 -6.10 -5.87 -9.86
C HIS A 82 -5.31 -5.80 -8.54
N LYS A 83 -4.33 -4.90 -8.46
CA LYS A 83 -3.43 -4.76 -7.31
C LYS A 83 -3.13 -3.30 -7.03
N ILE A 84 -2.97 -2.96 -5.75
CA ILE A 84 -2.35 -1.72 -5.30
C ILE A 84 -0.84 -1.94 -5.15
N PHE A 85 -0.06 -1.01 -5.69
CA PHE A 85 1.41 -1.00 -5.66
C PHE A 85 1.84 0.09 -4.68
N LEU A 86 2.70 -0.22 -3.72
CA LEU A 86 3.06 0.70 -2.64
C LEU A 86 4.53 1.00 -2.61
N ARG A 87 4.86 2.26 -2.27
CA ARG A 87 6.22 2.70 -2.00
C ARG A 87 6.82 1.94 -0.80
N ALA A 88 8.15 1.96 -0.72
CA ALA A 88 8.87 1.38 0.41
C ALA A 88 8.36 1.97 1.74
N GLY A 89 8.17 1.11 2.75
CA GLY A 89 7.65 1.49 4.07
C GLY A 89 6.13 1.69 4.15
N LYS A 90 5.42 1.82 3.03
CA LYS A 90 3.97 2.09 3.03
C LYS A 90 3.12 0.84 3.21
N ALA A 91 3.68 -0.35 3.00
CA ALA A 91 3.00 -1.61 3.25
C ALA A 91 2.62 -1.85 4.72
N MET A 92 3.15 -1.06 5.66
CA MET A 92 2.76 -1.09 7.07
C MET A 92 1.25 -0.84 7.27
N PHE A 93 0.60 -0.13 6.34
CA PHE A 93 -0.85 0.03 6.35
C PHE A 93 -1.60 -1.32 6.36
N LEU A 94 -1.02 -2.40 5.83
CA LEU A 94 -1.62 -3.72 5.93
C LEU A 94 -1.66 -4.26 7.36
N GLU A 95 -0.63 -3.98 8.16
CA GLU A 95 -0.59 -4.39 9.55
C GLU A 95 -1.58 -3.53 10.36
N GLU A 96 -1.67 -2.23 10.07
CA GLU A 96 -2.71 -1.36 10.66
C GLU A 96 -4.12 -1.83 10.29
N LEU A 97 -4.35 -2.24 9.03
CA LEU A 97 -5.61 -2.87 8.62
C LEU A 97 -5.85 -4.17 9.40
N LYS A 98 -4.81 -4.95 9.73
CA LYS A 98 -4.96 -6.20 10.48
C LYS A 98 -5.43 -6.01 11.90
N ASP A 99 -4.97 -4.96 12.55
CA ASP A 99 -5.28 -4.70 13.96
C ASP A 99 -6.47 -3.75 14.13
N ALA A 100 -6.92 -3.08 13.06
CA ALA A 100 -8.03 -2.14 13.12
C ALA A 100 -9.38 -2.80 13.43
N ASN A 101 -10.11 -2.19 14.37
CA ASN A 101 -11.51 -2.50 14.65
C ASN A 101 -12.40 -2.07 13.47
N ILE A 102 -13.05 -3.03 12.83
CA ILE A 102 -13.86 -2.78 11.63
C ILE A 102 -15.02 -1.82 11.93
N GLU A 103 -15.66 -1.93 13.09
CA GLU A 103 -16.82 -1.09 13.44
C GLU A 103 -16.45 0.39 13.56
N GLU A 104 -15.25 0.68 14.06
CA GLU A 104 -14.72 2.04 14.16
C GLU A 104 -14.26 2.58 12.79
N MET A 105 -13.79 1.70 11.90
CA MET A 105 -13.25 2.09 10.60
C MET A 105 -14.32 2.34 9.54
N VAL A 106 -15.43 1.61 9.56
CA VAL A 106 -16.54 1.76 8.60
C VAL A 106 -17.03 3.20 8.45
N PRO A 107 -17.32 3.97 9.53
CA PRO A 107 -17.78 5.35 9.38
C PRO A 107 -16.73 6.25 8.72
N ILE A 108 -15.45 6.08 9.08
CA ILE A 108 -14.33 6.86 8.52
C ILE A 108 -14.20 6.60 7.02
N ILE A 109 -14.18 5.33 6.61
CA ILE A 109 -14.06 4.93 5.20
C ILE A 109 -15.27 5.42 4.40
N THR A 110 -16.48 5.27 4.95
CA THR A 110 -17.72 5.73 4.32
C THR A 110 -17.71 7.24 4.09
N GLU A 111 -17.25 8.03 5.07
CA GLU A 111 -17.15 9.49 4.95
C GLU A 111 -16.14 9.89 3.87
N LYS A 112 -14.97 9.24 3.82
CA LYS A 112 -13.95 9.48 2.79
C LYS A 112 -14.49 9.21 1.39
N ILE A 113 -15.20 8.09 1.19
CA ILE A 113 -15.84 7.78 -0.11
C ILE A 113 -16.84 8.87 -0.50
N LYS A 114 -17.74 9.25 0.41
CA LYS A 114 -18.70 10.34 0.15
C LYS A 114 -18.02 11.67 -0.17
N PHE A 115 -16.89 11.95 0.46
CA PHE A 115 -16.09 13.13 0.15
C PHE A 115 -15.50 13.06 -1.27
N PHE A 116 -14.97 11.91 -1.69
CA PHE A 116 -14.46 11.72 -3.05
C PHE A 116 -15.55 11.86 -4.12
N GLU A 117 -16.70 11.23 -3.92
CA GLU A 117 -17.83 11.33 -4.85
C GLU A 117 -18.31 12.78 -5.00
N ARG A 118 -18.42 13.53 -3.89
CA ARG A 118 -18.76 14.97 -3.93
C ARG A 118 -17.72 15.79 -4.68
N LYS A 119 -16.43 15.55 -4.43
CA LYS A 119 -15.33 16.26 -5.10
C LYS A 119 -15.28 15.94 -6.60
N LYS A 120 -15.56 14.69 -6.98
CA LYS A 120 -15.64 14.24 -8.37
C LYS A 120 -16.82 14.89 -9.09
N ALA A 121 -18.01 14.86 -8.49
CA ALA A 121 -19.19 15.52 -9.04
C ALA A 121 -18.98 17.04 -9.22
N ALA A 122 -18.33 17.71 -8.25
CA ALA A 122 -18.03 19.13 -8.34
C ALA A 122 -17.03 19.48 -9.47
N ARG A 123 -16.09 18.57 -9.81
CA ARG A 123 -15.18 18.77 -10.94
C ARG A 123 -15.90 18.68 -12.29
N VAL A 124 -16.81 17.72 -12.44
CA VAL A 124 -17.58 17.51 -13.68
C VAL A 124 -18.53 18.70 -13.97
N VAL A 125 -18.97 19.43 -12.95
CA VAL A 125 -19.85 20.61 -13.13
C VAL A 125 -19.07 21.85 -13.60
N ILE A 126 -17.74 21.86 -13.46
CA ILE A 126 -16.89 23.01 -13.80
C ILE A 126 -16.28 22.89 -15.21
N GLU A 127 -16.29 21.69 -15.80
CA GLU A 127 -15.93 21.43 -17.22
C GLU A 127 -17.14 21.56 -18.14
#